data_AF-A0A1E9JSZ1-F1
#
_entry.id   AF-A0A1E9JSZ1-F1
#
_cell.length_a   1.000
_cell.length_b   1.000
_cell.length_c   1.000
_cell.angle_alpha   90.00
_cell.angle_beta   90.00
_cell.angle_gamma   90.00
#
_symmetry.space_group_name_H-M   'P 1'
#
loop_
_entity.id
_entity.type
_entity.pdbx_description
1 polymer ?
#
loop_
_entity_poly.entity_id
_entity_poly.type
_entity_poly.pdbx_seq_one_letter_code
_entity_poly.pdbx_strand_id
1 'polypeptide(L)' 'MKKYTNEKLSIATRKCFDDIDRELAGEKKFNLVLKLLKRGKLSKIHDYTNDRIVVINYECSLKLDVDFLEKEGYLI' A
#
# COMPACT_ATOMS: atom_id res chain seq x y z
N MET A 1 -27.55 3.50 6.18
CA MET A 1 -27.23 3.01 4.81
C MET A 1 -25.70 2.96 4.67
N LYS A 2 -25.12 1.91 4.06
CA LYS A 2 -23.69 1.93 3.73
C LYS A 2 -23.46 3.01 2.65
N LYS A 3 -22.50 3.91 2.87
CA LYS A 3 -22.18 5.05 2.00
C LYS A 3 -21.81 4.61 0.56
N TYR A 4 -21.26 3.41 0.41
CA TYR A 4 -20.90 2.81 -0.88
C TYR A 4 -21.46 1.40 -1.04
N THR A 5 -21.73 1.03 -2.29
CA THR A 5 -22.06 -0.36 -2.67
C THR A 5 -20.80 -1.22 -2.69
N ASN A 6 -20.96 -2.53 -2.49
CA ASN A 6 -19.83 -3.47 -2.56
C ASN A 6 -19.12 -3.42 -3.93
N GLU A 7 -19.87 -3.17 -5.01
CA GLU A 7 -19.32 -3.03 -6.36
C GLU A 7 -18.43 -1.79 -6.50
N LYS A 8 -18.86 -0.63 -6.00
CA LYS A 8 -18.04 0.59 -5.97
C LYS A 8 -16.75 0.38 -5.19
N LEU A 9 -16.84 -0.28 -4.04
CA LEU A 9 -15.67 -0.61 -3.22
C LEU A 9 -14.69 -1.53 -3.98
N SER A 10 -15.21 -2.56 -4.66
CA SER A 10 -14.41 -3.50 -5.44
C SER A 10 -13.65 -2.79 -6.57
N ILE A 11 -14.33 -1.94 -7.34
CA ILE A 11 -13.74 -1.17 -8.44
C ILE A 11 -12.65 -0.22 -7.91
N ALA A 12 -12.95 0.54 -6.85
CA ALA A 12 -12.01 1.47 -6.24
C ALA A 12 -10.75 0.75 -5.71
N THR A 13 -10.95 -0.39 -5.03
CA THR A 13 -9.87 -1.20 -4.49
C THR A 13 -8.97 -1.72 -5.59
N ARG A 14 -9.55 -2.26 -6.67
CA ARG A 14 -8.78 -2.80 -7.80
C ARG A 14 -7.95 -1.73 -8.48
N LYS A 15 -8.55 -0.57 -8.77
CA LYS A 15 -7.82 0.57 -9.35
C LYS A 15 -6.67 1.03 -8.46
N CYS A 16 -6.87 1.05 -7.14
CA CYS A 16 -5.82 1.41 -6.20
C CYS A 16 -4.67 0.38 -6.19
N PHE A 17 -4.97 -0.92 -6.32
CA PHE A 17 -3.95 -1.95 -6.48
C PHE A 17 -3.14 -1.79 -7.76
N ASP A 18 -3.83 -1.58 -8.90
CA ASP A 18 -3.16 -1.39 -10.19
C ASP A 18 -2.19 -0.19 -10.14
N ASP A 19 -2.57 0.91 -9.47
CA ASP A 19 -1.68 2.08 -9.30
C ASP A 19 -0.49 1.79 -8.37
N ILE A 20 -0.67 0.96 -7.34
CA ILE A 20 0.42 0.51 -6.45
C ILE A 20 1.42 -0.36 -7.22
N ASP A 21 0.93 -1.31 -8.01
CA ASP A 21 1.78 -2.22 -8.79
C ASP A 21 2.62 -1.43 -9.81
N ARG A 22 2.01 -0.44 -10.46
CA ARG A 22 2.72 0.48 -11.38
C ARG A 22 3.76 1.34 -10.67
N GLU A 23 3.50 1.74 -9.42
CA GLU A 23 4.50 2.46 -8.61
C GLU A 23 5.68 1.58 -8.23
N LEU A 24 5.41 0.34 -7.80
CA LEU A 24 6.44 -0.64 -7.45
C LEU A 24 7.28 -1.06 -8.66
N ALA A 25 6.68 -1.12 -9.85
CA ALA A 25 7.38 -1.35 -11.11
C ALA A 25 8.20 -0.14 -11.60
N GLY A 26 8.09 1.02 -10.92
CA GLY A 26 8.81 2.24 -11.30
C GLY A 26 8.21 2.99 -12.49
N GLU A 27 7.02 2.60 -12.96
CA GLU A 27 6.37 3.20 -14.12
C GLU A 27 5.80 4.58 -13.82
N LYS A 28 5.33 4.81 -12.59
CA LYS A 28 4.71 6.08 -12.19
C LYS A 28 4.78 6.31 -10.68
N LYS A 29 5.19 7.50 -10.26
CA LYS A 29 5.27 7.86 -8.83
C LYS A 29 3.94 8.43 -8.33
N PHE A 30 3.15 7.63 -7.62
CA PHE A 30 1.94 8.11 -6.92
C PHE A 30 2.19 8.35 -5.41
N ASN A 31 3.35 7.90 -4.90
CA ASN A 31 3.71 7.82 -3.48
C ASN A 31 2.70 7.03 -2.63
N LEU A 32 1.93 6.13 -3.23
CA LEU A 32 0.90 5.34 -2.55
C LEU A 32 1.51 4.34 -1.58
N VAL A 33 2.61 3.67 -1.98
CA VAL A 33 3.31 2.69 -1.14
C VAL A 33 3.82 3.37 0.12
N LEU A 34 4.42 4.55 -0.03
CA LEU A 34 4.98 5.33 1.08
C LEU A 34 3.89 5.86 2.02
N LYS A 35 2.74 6.28 1.47
CA LYS A 35 1.55 6.70 2.25
C LYS A 35 0.94 5.51 3.01
N LEU A 36 0.86 4.34 2.39
CA LEU A 36 0.36 3.11 3.01
C LEU A 36 1.31 2.61 4.10
N LEU A 37 2.63 2.67 3.88
CA LEU A 37 3.65 2.32 4.87
C LEU A 37 3.53 3.17 6.14
N LYS A 38 3.22 4.47 6.02
CA LYS A 38 2.96 5.36 7.18
C LYS A 38 1.73 4.94 7.99
N ARG A 39 0.80 4.19 7.39
CA ARG A 39 -0.43 3.68 8.03
C ARG A 39 -0.31 2.23 8.49
N GLY A 40 0.62 1.47 7.92
CA GLY A 40 0.85 0.07 8.23
C GLY A 40 1.61 -0.13 9.54
N LYS A 41 1.44 -1.30 10.15
CA LYS A 41 2.35 -1.75 11.22
C LYS A 41 3.59 -2.32 10.55
N LEU A 42 4.73 -1.67 10.75
CA LEU A 42 6.03 -2.19 10.37
C LEU A 42 6.51 -3.20 11.41
N SER A 43 6.40 -4.48 11.11
CA SER A 43 7.16 -5.53 11.77
C SER A 43 8.58 -5.51 11.19
N LYS A 44 9.57 -5.13 12.00
CA LYS A 44 10.97 -5.17 11.59
C LYS A 44 11.54 -6.56 11.90
N ILE A 45 12.00 -7.27 10.88
CA ILE A 45 12.84 -8.45 11.02
C ILE A 45 14.22 -8.04 10.51
N HIS A 46 15.25 -8.12 11.36
CA HIS A 46 16.62 -7.86 10.93
C HIS A 46 17.30 -9.21 10.75
N ASP A 47 17.69 -9.53 9.51
CA ASP A 47 18.54 -10.68 9.22
C ASP A 47 19.96 -10.16 8.92
N TYR A 48 20.84 -10.27 9.90
CA TYR A 48 22.25 -9.90 9.73
C TYR A 48 22.98 -11.08 9.10
N THR A 49 23.27 -11.00 7.80
CA THR A 49 24.09 -12.01 7.12
C THR A 49 25.47 -11.43 6.76
N ASN A 50 26.44 -11.71 7.63
CA ASN A 50 27.90 -11.65 7.40
C ASN A 50 28.58 -10.26 7.33
N ASP A 51 29.84 -10.24 7.78
CA ASP A 51 30.65 -9.06 8.18
C ASP A 51 30.96 -8.00 7.10
N ARG A 52 30.33 -8.04 5.92
CA ARG A 52 30.60 -7.12 4.80
C ARG A 52 29.35 -6.56 4.09
N ILE A 53 28.15 -7.12 4.32
CA ILE A 53 26.91 -6.65 3.68
C ILE A 53 25.77 -6.72 4.70
N VAL A 54 25.11 -5.59 4.95
CA VAL A 54 23.87 -5.56 5.74
C VAL A 54 22.69 -5.61 4.78
N VAL A 55 21.99 -6.74 4.77
CA VAL A 55 20.70 -6.88 4.06
C VAL A 55 19.59 -6.60 5.07
N ILE A 56 18.69 -5.68 4.76
CA ILE A 56 17.51 -5.42 5.61
C ILE A 56 16.28 -5.78 4.81
N ASN A 57 15.61 -6.85 5.21
CA ASN A 57 14.34 -7.28 4.65
C ASN A 57 13.20 -6.70 5.49
N TYR A 58 12.32 -5.92 4.88
CA TYR A 58 11.11 -5.43 5.53
C TYR A 58 9.91 -6.16 4.94
N GLU A 59 9.18 -6.89 5.79
CA GLU A 59 7.85 -7.38 5.45
C GLU A 59 6.81 -6.49 6.13
N CYS A 60 5.87 -5.94 5.36
CA CYS A 60 4.82 -5.08 5.89
C CYS A 60 3.45 -5.52 5.38
N SER A 61 2.46 -5.46 6.27
CA SER A 61 1.05 -5.56 5.88
C SER A 61 0.49 -4.15 5.74
N LEU A 62 0.08 -3.80 4.52
CA LEU A 62 -0.56 -2.53 4.23
C LEU A 62 -2.07 -2.67 4.39
N LYS A 63 -2.71 -1.68 5.04
CA LYS A 63 -4.16 -1.65 5.20
C LYS A 63 -4.78 -0.67 4.21
N LEU A 64 -5.55 -1.21 3.28
CA LEU A 64 -6.44 -0.46 2.38
C LEU A 64 -7.84 -0.44 3.00
N ASP A 65 -8.29 0.72 3.46
CA ASP A 65 -9.64 0.93 4.00
C ASP A 65 -10.38 2.04 3.26
N VAL A 66 -11.68 2.16 3.52
CA VAL A 66 -12.57 3.15 2.87
C VAL A 66 -12.02 4.56 3.02
N ASP A 67 -11.52 4.93 4.21
CA ASP A 67 -10.98 6.25 4.47
C ASP A 67 -9.74 6.55 3.61
N PHE A 68 -8.88 5.55 3.36
CA PHE A 68 -7.76 5.69 2.41
C PHE A 68 -8.28 5.96 0.99
N LEU A 69 -9.22 5.14 0.54
CA LEU A 69 -9.76 5.21 -0.81
C LEU A 69 -10.49 6.55 -1.06
N GLU A 70 -11.22 7.08 -0.08
CA GLU A 70 -11.81 8.42 -0.16
C GLU A 70 -10.75 9.51 -0.21
N LYS A 71 -9.77 9.47 0.72
CA LYS A 71 -8.74 10.50 0.84
C LYS A 71 -7.87 10.63 -0.41
N GLU A 72 -7.60 9.51 -1.08
CA GLU A 72 -6.78 9.47 -2.29
C GLU A 72 -7.63 9.56 -3.58
N GLY A 73 -8.95 9.76 -3.48
CA GLY A 73 -9.83 10.04 -4.62
C GLY A 73 -10.28 8.82 -5.43
N TYR A 74 -10.16 7.62 -4.87
CA TYR A 74 -10.68 6.38 -5.47
C TYR A 74 -12.17 6.16 -5.18
N LEU A 75 -12.69 6.76 -4.12
CA LEU A 75 -14.12 6.80 -3.78
C LEU A 75 -14.59 8.26 -3.70
N ILE A 76 -15.70 8.55 -4.39
CA ILE A 76 -16.42 9.82 -4.36
C ILE A 76 -17.86 9.52 -3.96
#